data_AF-A0A941NW04-F1
#
_entry.id   AF-A0A941NW04-F1
#
_cell.length_a   1.000
_cell.length_b   1.000
_cell.length_c   1.000
_cell.angle_alpha   90.00
_cell.angle_beta   90.00
_cell.angle_gamma   90.00
#
_symmetry.space_group_name_H-M   'P 1'
#
loop_
_entity.id
_entity.type
_entity.pdbx_description
1 polymer ?
#
loop_
_entity_poly.entity_id
_entity_poly.type
_entity_poly.pdbx_seq_one_letter_code
_entity_poly.pdbx_strand_id
1 'polypeptide(L)'
;MSFILQGIGVSEGIAIGHAHLAAPAALEVMHYLIPKHQVEKEIARLDSAFGVVRKEFETLQKSVADGHARAEFSAFLDLHLMILDDPTLSEATRSMIAQTLCNAEWALTQQMQVLLAQFEEIEDAYLRERKADVIQVVERVLKAMLGHPGYLPVASRLTGDSILVAHDLSPADVMQYKQHQFTAFLTDLGSQTSHTAIVARSLNIPSIVALHHAHQLILENDCLIVDGTHGIIIVNPDKYVLDEYRLRQSQLELERKKLQRIKSIAAMTLDGTLIDLHANIELPEDIVQVKESGATGIGLFRSEFLFLNRDDLPGEDEQFEAYRTVAVKMHKQPVTIRTFDLGADKNLKGSEQVAANPALGLRAIRLSLAEPKMFHTQLRAILRASKYGDVRILVPMLCNIAEIEQTLIHIEYAKQSLRDDKIDFDEHIKVGGMIEIPAAALSLDMFMRKLDFLSIGTNDLIQYTLAVDRIDDTVAHLYDPFHPAVLWLVSHIILSAKRAKVPVSICGEMAGDKQFTRLLLGFGLQQFSMYPAQLLTVKNQILKSHLPDIIPLAQKIIKAEQPEKIVALLAKLND
;
A
#
# COMPACT_ATOMS: atom_id res chain seq x y z
N MET A 1 17.88 6.69 31.15
CA MET A 1 19.14 6.50 30.40
C MET A 1 18.83 6.71 28.93
N SER A 2 19.72 7.32 28.15
CA SER A 2 19.48 7.49 26.71
C SER A 2 19.91 6.24 25.95
N PHE A 3 19.07 5.76 25.05
CA PHE A 3 19.38 4.62 24.18
C PHE A 3 18.65 4.72 22.85
N ILE A 4 19.10 3.92 21.88
CA ILE A 4 18.60 3.92 20.52
C ILE A 4 17.98 2.56 20.23
N LEU A 5 16.80 2.57 19.60
CA LEU A 5 16.14 1.39 19.05
C LEU A 5 16.06 1.55 17.53
N GLN A 6 16.19 0.44 16.82
CA GLN A 6 16.11 0.39 15.37
C GLN A 6 14.99 -0.57 14.98
N GLY A 7 14.17 -0.15 14.02
CA GLY A 7 13.12 -0.95 13.42
C GLY A 7 12.99 -0.63 11.94
N ILE A 8 11.83 -0.95 11.38
CA ILE A 8 11.53 -0.72 9.97
C ILE A 8 10.69 0.55 9.84
N GLY A 9 11.25 1.57 9.20
CA GLY A 9 10.53 2.80 8.86
C GLY A 9 9.43 2.53 7.84
N VAL A 10 8.17 2.78 8.22
CA VAL A 10 7.01 2.57 7.36
C VAL A 10 6.54 3.85 6.70
N SER A 11 6.63 4.97 7.42
CA SER A 11 6.20 6.30 7.00
C SER A 11 7.26 7.33 7.40
N GLU A 12 7.64 8.17 6.45
CA GLU A 12 8.76 9.12 6.59
C GLU A 12 8.43 10.33 7.48
N GLY A 13 9.47 10.92 8.06
CA GLY A 13 9.41 12.17 8.80
C GLY A 13 10.00 12.06 10.20
N ILE A 14 10.11 13.21 10.86
CA ILE A 14 10.68 13.34 12.20
C ILE A 14 9.59 13.82 13.14
N ALA A 15 9.29 13.01 14.16
CA ALA A 15 8.42 13.38 15.26
C ALA A 15 9.23 13.46 16.55
N ILE A 16 8.94 14.47 17.36
CA ILE A 16 9.54 14.67 18.68
C ILE A 16 8.38 14.84 19.65
N GLY A 17 8.39 14.07 20.72
CA GLY A 17 7.24 14.03 21.63
C GLY A 17 7.49 13.18 22.86
N HIS A 18 6.42 12.94 23.60
CA HIS A 18 6.42 12.12 24.80
C HIS A 18 5.78 10.76 24.53
N ALA A 19 6.39 9.69 25.04
CA ALA A 19 5.88 8.34 24.95
C ALA A 19 4.54 8.21 25.68
N HIS A 20 3.56 7.64 25.00
CA HIS A 20 2.32 7.18 25.57
C HIS A 20 2.21 5.68 25.29
N LEU A 21 2.35 4.86 26.31
CA LEU A 21 2.29 3.41 26.21
C LEU A 21 0.83 2.97 26.10
N ALA A 22 0.52 2.28 25.02
CA ALA A 22 -0.68 1.46 24.99
C ALA A 22 -0.53 0.37 26.06
N ALA A 23 -1.51 0.24 26.94
CA ALA A 23 -1.44 -0.72 28.03
C ALA A 23 -1.21 -2.15 27.47
N PRO A 24 -0.20 -2.89 27.96
CA PRO A 24 0.02 -4.26 27.54
C PRO A 24 -1.21 -5.09 27.91
N ALA A 25 -1.67 -5.92 26.97
CA ALA A 25 -2.75 -6.87 27.19
C ALA A 25 -2.26 -8.19 27.79
N ALA A 26 -1.10 -8.21 28.47
CA ALA A 26 -0.72 -9.35 29.29
C ALA A 26 -1.61 -9.37 30.54
N LEU A 27 -2.82 -9.89 30.38
CA LEU A 27 -3.79 -10.10 31.44
C LEU A 27 -3.29 -11.27 32.29
N GLU A 28 -2.56 -10.98 33.37
CA GLU A 28 -2.35 -11.98 34.41
C GLU A 28 -3.69 -12.26 35.10
N VAL A 29 -4.29 -13.36 34.69
CA VAL A 29 -5.59 -13.80 35.20
C VAL A 29 -5.41 -14.52 36.55
N MET A 30 -6.23 -14.17 37.54
CA MET A 30 -6.29 -14.92 38.80
C MET A 30 -6.95 -16.28 38.57
N HIS A 31 -6.29 -17.35 39.02
CA HIS A 31 -6.75 -18.73 38.87
C HIS A 31 -7.35 -19.23 40.18
N TYR A 32 -8.65 -19.49 40.23
CA TYR A 32 -9.30 -20.05 41.41
C TYR A 32 -10.50 -20.93 41.08
N LEU A 33 -10.82 -21.82 42.02
CA LEU A 33 -11.99 -22.69 41.94
C LEU A 33 -13.21 -22.00 42.52
N ILE A 34 -14.36 -22.16 41.86
CA ILE A 34 -15.64 -21.60 42.26
C ILE A 34 -16.54 -22.67 42.91
N PRO A 35 -17.34 -22.31 43.92
CA PRO A 35 -18.39 -23.20 44.42
C PRO A 35 -19.48 -23.48 43.37
N LYS A 36 -20.09 -24.67 43.39
CA LYS A 36 -21.16 -25.06 42.44
C LYS A 36 -22.33 -24.07 42.34
N HIS A 37 -22.66 -23.39 43.44
CA HIS A 37 -23.74 -22.40 43.46
C HIS A 37 -23.39 -21.06 42.77
N GLN A 38 -22.12 -20.85 42.40
CA GLN A 38 -21.63 -19.64 41.73
C GLN A 38 -21.40 -19.84 40.23
N VAL A 39 -21.55 -21.07 39.72
CA VAL A 39 -21.36 -21.40 38.30
C VAL A 39 -22.27 -20.55 37.40
N GLU A 40 -23.56 -20.47 37.70
CA GLU A 40 -24.49 -19.64 36.92
C GLU A 40 -24.13 -18.15 36.96
N LYS A 41 -23.57 -17.67 38.08
CA LYS A 41 -23.16 -16.29 38.24
C LYS A 41 -21.91 -15.96 37.41
N GLU A 42 -20.93 -16.88 37.35
CA GLU A 42 -19.74 -16.71 36.51
C GLU A 42 -20.06 -16.84 35.01
N ILE A 43 -20.97 -17.74 34.63
CA ILE A 43 -21.47 -17.82 33.25
C ILE A 43 -22.18 -16.52 32.85
N ALA A 44 -23.04 -15.97 33.71
CA ALA A 44 -23.70 -14.69 33.44
C ALA A 44 -22.72 -13.51 33.33
N ARG A 45 -21.61 -13.56 34.10
CA ARG A 45 -20.54 -12.56 34.03
C ARG A 45 -19.76 -12.64 32.72
N LEU A 46 -19.44 -13.85 32.27
CA LEU A 46 -18.84 -14.10 30.96
C LEU A 46 -19.76 -13.60 29.83
N ASP A 47 -21.05 -13.93 29.89
CA ASP A 47 -22.05 -13.49 28.91
C ASP A 47 -22.17 -11.96 28.83
N SER A 48 -22.12 -11.30 29.98
CA SER A 48 -22.12 -9.85 30.03
C SER A 48 -20.89 -9.27 29.34
N ALA A 49 -19.71 -9.88 29.48
CA ALA A 49 -18.48 -9.41 28.84
C ALA A 49 -18.51 -9.62 27.32
N PHE A 50 -18.95 -10.79 26.86
CA PHE A 50 -19.21 -11.03 25.43
C PHE A 50 -20.20 -9.99 24.86
N GLY A 51 -21.28 -9.68 25.59
CA GLY A 51 -22.26 -8.68 25.17
C GLY A 51 -21.70 -7.24 25.11
N VAL A 52 -20.78 -6.88 26.01
CA VAL A 52 -20.09 -5.58 25.99
C VAL A 52 -19.20 -5.46 24.76
N VAL A 53 -18.35 -6.47 24.51
CA VAL A 53 -17.44 -6.49 23.35
C VAL A 53 -18.22 -6.50 22.03
N ARG A 54 -19.32 -7.26 21.95
CA ARG A 54 -20.19 -7.25 20.77
C ARG A 54 -20.72 -5.86 20.46
N LYS A 55 -21.27 -5.16 21.47
CA LYS A 55 -21.77 -3.79 21.32
C LYS A 55 -20.66 -2.81 20.93
N GLU A 56 -19.45 -3.01 21.43
CA GLU A 56 -18.28 -2.19 21.08
C GLU A 56 -17.96 -2.34 19.59
N PHE A 57 -17.84 -3.58 19.07
CA PHE A 57 -17.60 -3.83 17.65
C PHE A 57 -18.71 -3.29 16.76
N GLU A 58 -19.99 -3.48 17.12
CA GLU A 58 -21.13 -2.90 16.40
C GLU A 58 -21.08 -1.35 16.37
N THR A 59 -20.58 -0.73 17.44
CA THR A 59 -20.45 0.74 17.52
C THR A 59 -19.28 1.23 16.68
N LEU A 60 -18.14 0.52 16.72
CA LEU A 60 -16.99 0.81 15.88
C LEU A 60 -17.36 0.70 14.40
N GLN A 61 -18.08 -0.34 14.01
CA GLN A 61 -18.58 -0.54 12.64
C GLN A 61 -19.47 0.62 12.16
N LYS A 62 -20.25 1.23 13.06
CA LYS A 62 -21.10 2.40 12.78
C LYS A 62 -20.35 3.74 12.76
N SER A 63 -19.25 3.85 13.51
CA SER A 63 -18.49 5.10 13.68
C SER A 63 -17.50 5.42 12.54
N VAL A 64 -17.31 4.48 11.61
CA VAL A 64 -16.35 4.61 10.51
C VAL A 64 -16.93 5.51 9.42
N ALA A 65 -16.27 6.65 9.18
CA ALA A 65 -16.58 7.55 8.07
C ALA A 65 -16.11 6.96 6.72
N ASP A 66 -16.78 7.36 5.64
CA ASP A 66 -16.64 6.79 4.29
C ASP A 66 -15.19 6.79 3.76
N GLY A 67 -14.73 5.63 3.23
CA GLY A 67 -13.41 5.46 2.61
C GLY A 67 -12.92 3.99 2.55
N HIS A 68 -11.78 3.74 1.91
CA HIS A 68 -11.23 2.38 1.68
C HIS A 68 -10.82 1.62 2.95
N ALA A 69 -10.42 2.35 3.99
CA ALA A 69 -10.21 1.74 5.30
C ALA A 69 -11.48 1.05 5.81
N ARG A 70 -12.69 1.47 5.41
CA ARG A 70 -13.96 0.91 5.90
C ARG A 70 -14.22 -0.52 5.45
N ALA A 71 -13.91 -0.89 4.21
CA ALA A 71 -14.27 -2.22 3.68
C ALA A 71 -13.42 -3.31 4.32
N GLU A 72 -12.10 -3.12 4.36
CA GLU A 72 -11.17 -4.01 5.05
C GLU A 72 -11.41 -4.00 6.56
N PHE A 73 -11.70 -2.83 7.13
CA PHE A 73 -12.02 -2.71 8.55
C PHE A 73 -13.34 -3.35 8.93
N SER A 74 -14.37 -3.27 8.08
CA SER A 74 -15.63 -3.97 8.31
C SER A 74 -15.40 -5.47 8.21
N ALA A 75 -14.72 -5.97 7.18
CA ALA A 75 -14.41 -7.39 7.04
C ALA A 75 -13.58 -7.92 8.23
N PHE A 76 -12.66 -7.12 8.74
CA PHE A 76 -11.91 -7.38 9.98
C PHE A 76 -12.86 -7.49 11.17
N LEU A 77 -13.69 -6.48 11.44
CA LEU A 77 -14.65 -6.51 12.54
C LEU A 77 -15.66 -7.66 12.42
N ASP A 78 -16.10 -7.98 11.21
CA ASP A 78 -17.00 -9.10 10.92
C ASP A 78 -16.32 -10.43 11.26
N LEU A 79 -15.01 -10.57 11.00
CA LEU A 79 -14.22 -11.72 11.45
C LEU A 79 -14.14 -11.80 12.99
N HIS A 80 -13.83 -10.70 13.69
CA HIS A 80 -13.80 -10.73 15.16
C HIS A 80 -15.18 -11.02 15.75
N LEU A 81 -16.26 -10.54 15.14
CA LEU A 81 -17.62 -10.90 15.53
C LEU A 81 -17.90 -12.38 15.30
N MET A 82 -17.47 -12.97 14.18
CA MET A 82 -17.57 -14.41 13.93
C MET A 82 -16.80 -15.23 14.96
N ILE A 83 -15.59 -14.82 15.34
CA ILE A 83 -14.79 -15.48 16.39
C ILE A 83 -15.48 -15.35 17.75
N LEU A 84 -16.04 -14.17 18.05
CA LEU A 84 -16.77 -13.90 19.30
C LEU A 84 -18.03 -14.78 19.42
N ASP A 85 -18.70 -15.02 18.29
CA ASP A 85 -19.93 -15.83 18.18
C ASP A 85 -19.65 -17.33 17.99
N ASP A 86 -18.39 -17.74 17.84
CA ASP A 86 -18.01 -19.13 17.64
C ASP A 86 -18.39 -19.98 18.87
N PRO A 87 -19.20 -21.05 18.70
CA PRO A 87 -19.54 -21.98 19.78
C PRO A 87 -18.30 -22.64 20.41
N THR A 88 -17.24 -22.86 19.63
CA THR A 88 -15.99 -23.46 20.12
C THR A 88 -15.22 -22.55 21.07
N LEU A 89 -15.49 -21.24 21.06
CA LEU A 89 -14.99 -20.31 22.07
C LEU A 89 -16.02 -20.12 23.18
N SER A 90 -17.25 -19.73 22.83
CA SER A 90 -18.27 -19.32 23.79
C SER A 90 -18.88 -20.48 24.58
N GLU A 91 -19.39 -21.54 23.92
CA GLU A 91 -20.01 -22.69 24.59
C GLU A 91 -18.98 -23.60 25.27
N ALA A 92 -17.79 -23.76 24.68
CA ALA A 92 -16.72 -24.53 25.29
C ALA A 92 -16.24 -23.87 26.60
N THR A 93 -16.11 -22.54 26.63
CA THR A 93 -15.76 -21.82 27.86
C THR A 93 -16.84 -21.99 28.93
N ARG A 94 -18.13 -21.90 28.58
CA ARG A 94 -19.24 -22.17 29.52
C ARG A 94 -19.19 -23.59 30.07
N SER A 95 -18.94 -24.56 29.20
CA SER A 95 -18.86 -25.97 29.56
C SER A 95 -17.68 -26.23 30.50
N MET A 96 -16.54 -25.59 30.25
CA MET A 96 -15.37 -25.67 31.12
C MET A 96 -15.69 -25.12 32.53
N ILE A 97 -16.28 -23.93 32.64
CA ILE A 97 -16.70 -23.36 33.94
C ILE A 97 -17.62 -24.33 34.71
N ALA A 98 -18.58 -24.94 34.02
CA ALA A 98 -19.54 -25.85 34.63
C ALA A 98 -18.93 -27.19 35.08
N GLN A 99 -17.95 -27.71 34.33
CA GLN A 99 -17.35 -29.03 34.57
C GLN A 99 -16.16 -28.97 35.53
N THR A 100 -15.25 -28.02 35.35
CA THR A 100 -14.01 -27.93 36.13
C THR A 100 -14.12 -26.97 37.32
N LEU A 101 -15.25 -26.25 37.44
CA LEU A 101 -15.51 -25.30 38.52
C LEU A 101 -14.40 -24.24 38.63
N CYS A 102 -13.94 -23.73 37.50
CA CYS A 102 -12.99 -22.61 37.43
C CYS A 102 -13.70 -21.26 37.26
N ASN A 103 -13.00 -20.17 37.58
CA ASN A 103 -13.45 -18.82 37.24
C ASN A 103 -13.42 -18.59 35.72
N ALA A 104 -14.27 -17.68 35.25
CA ALA A 104 -14.53 -17.50 33.82
C ALA A 104 -13.32 -16.98 33.03
N GLU A 105 -12.45 -16.18 33.63
CA GLU A 105 -11.23 -15.70 32.97
C GLU A 105 -10.22 -16.84 32.77
N TRP A 106 -10.05 -17.72 33.77
CA TRP A 106 -9.17 -18.90 33.62
C TRP A 106 -9.73 -19.86 32.56
N ALA A 107 -11.04 -20.10 32.56
CA ALA A 107 -11.69 -20.92 31.54
C ALA A 107 -11.45 -20.38 30.12
N LEU A 108 -11.57 -19.07 29.94
CA LEU A 108 -11.40 -18.42 28.64
C LEU A 108 -9.94 -18.46 28.17
N THR A 109 -8.97 -18.24 29.06
CA THR A 109 -7.54 -18.37 28.72
C THR A 109 -7.16 -19.81 28.36
N GLN A 110 -7.72 -20.81 29.05
CA GLN A 110 -7.50 -22.22 28.70
C GLN A 110 -8.11 -22.56 27.35
N GLN A 111 -9.33 -22.11 27.08
CA GLN A 111 -9.97 -22.34 25.78
C GLN A 111 -9.21 -21.66 24.64
N MET A 112 -8.67 -20.46 24.87
CA MET A 112 -7.78 -19.79 23.94
C MET A 112 -6.53 -20.63 23.63
N GLN A 113 -5.87 -21.20 24.65
CA GLN A 113 -4.69 -22.06 24.43
C GLN A 113 -5.02 -23.31 23.61
N VAL A 114 -6.19 -23.91 23.82
CA VAL A 114 -6.66 -25.05 23.02
C VAL A 114 -6.85 -24.65 21.55
N LEU A 115 -7.49 -23.51 21.29
CA LEU A 115 -7.67 -23.00 19.93
C LEU A 115 -6.32 -22.68 19.28
N LEU A 116 -5.42 -22.02 20.01
CA LEU A 116 -4.07 -21.69 19.50
C LEU A 116 -3.28 -22.92 19.09
N ALA A 117 -3.32 -23.99 19.88
CA ALA A 117 -2.67 -25.26 19.52
C ALA A 117 -3.23 -25.84 18.22
N GLN A 118 -4.54 -25.77 18.00
CA GLN A 118 -5.17 -26.20 16.75
C GLN A 118 -4.74 -25.35 15.56
N PHE A 119 -4.58 -24.04 15.74
CA PHE A 119 -4.07 -23.14 14.70
C PHE A 119 -2.60 -23.41 14.36
N GLU A 120 -1.77 -23.84 15.32
CA GLU A 120 -0.37 -24.19 15.07
C GLU A 120 -0.19 -25.48 14.27
N GLU A 121 -1.17 -26.40 14.33
CA GLU A 121 -1.18 -27.64 13.53
C GLU A 121 -1.56 -27.41 12.05
N ILE A 122 -2.03 -26.21 11.68
CA ILE A 122 -2.41 -25.89 10.29
C ILE A 122 -1.16 -25.66 9.44
N GLU A 123 -1.04 -26.38 8.31
CA GLU A 123 0.10 -26.30 7.38
C GLU A 123 0.19 -24.94 6.66
N ASP A 124 -0.95 -24.31 6.36
CA ASP A 124 -1.05 -23.01 5.69
C ASP A 124 -0.60 -21.86 6.61
N ALA A 125 0.44 -21.13 6.18
CA ALA A 125 1.00 -19.99 6.90
C ALA A 125 0.00 -18.83 7.08
N TYR A 126 -0.87 -18.58 6.11
CA TYR A 126 -1.88 -17.52 6.17
C TYR A 126 -2.95 -17.82 7.24
N LEU A 127 -3.42 -19.08 7.29
CA LEU A 127 -4.34 -19.50 8.34
C LEU A 127 -3.68 -19.52 9.71
N ARG A 128 -2.38 -19.82 9.78
CA ARG A 128 -1.60 -19.79 11.02
C ARG A 128 -1.44 -18.37 11.57
N GLU A 129 -1.36 -17.34 10.72
CA GLU A 129 -1.32 -15.93 11.14
C GLU A 129 -2.63 -15.45 11.79
N ARG A 130 -3.79 -16.04 11.44
CA ARG A 130 -5.09 -15.72 12.05
C ARG A 130 -5.21 -16.08 13.53
N LYS A 131 -4.21 -16.78 14.10
CA LYS A 131 -4.13 -17.00 15.55
C LYS A 131 -4.08 -15.68 16.33
N ALA A 132 -3.51 -14.63 15.74
CA ALA A 132 -3.46 -13.30 16.35
C ALA A 132 -4.86 -12.70 16.56
N ASP A 133 -5.79 -12.94 15.62
CA ASP A 133 -7.17 -12.46 15.73
C ASP A 133 -7.92 -13.10 16.91
N VAL A 134 -7.71 -14.41 17.13
CA VAL A 134 -8.30 -15.13 18.27
C VAL A 134 -7.79 -14.57 19.59
N ILE A 135 -6.48 -14.30 19.69
CA ILE A 135 -5.87 -13.68 20.87
C ILE A 135 -6.50 -12.31 21.13
N GLN A 136 -6.65 -11.48 20.10
CA GLN A 136 -7.22 -10.13 20.21
C GLN A 136 -8.68 -10.15 20.71
N VAL A 137 -9.53 -11.06 20.21
CA VAL A 137 -10.91 -11.19 20.72
C VAL A 137 -10.92 -11.60 22.19
N VAL A 138 -10.13 -12.61 22.55
CA VAL A 138 -10.08 -13.14 23.92
C VAL A 138 -9.58 -12.07 24.89
N GLU A 139 -8.52 -11.35 24.54
CA GLU A 139 -8.00 -10.25 25.37
C GLU A 139 -9.03 -9.14 25.57
N ARG A 140 -9.81 -8.80 24.54
CA ARG A 140 -10.90 -7.81 24.64
C ARG A 140 -12.00 -8.29 25.58
N VAL A 141 -12.39 -9.57 25.52
CA VAL A 141 -13.38 -10.15 26.45
C VAL A 141 -12.85 -10.16 27.88
N LEU A 142 -11.59 -10.56 28.09
CA LEU A 142 -10.94 -10.55 29.41
C LEU A 142 -10.88 -9.12 30.00
N LYS A 143 -10.55 -8.10 29.19
CA LYS A 143 -10.58 -6.68 29.61
C LYS A 143 -11.98 -6.25 30.05
N ALA A 144 -13.01 -6.62 29.30
CA ALA A 144 -14.40 -6.35 29.67
C ALA A 144 -14.79 -7.03 31.01
N MET A 145 -14.31 -8.26 31.26
CA MET A 145 -14.58 -9.01 32.50
C MET A 145 -13.91 -8.44 33.75
N LEU A 146 -12.73 -7.81 33.61
CA LEU A 146 -12.01 -7.16 34.70
C LEU A 146 -12.56 -5.77 35.04
N GLY A 147 -13.68 -5.35 34.44
CA GLY A 147 -14.23 -4.02 34.65
C GLY A 147 -13.35 -2.92 34.07
N HIS A 148 -12.51 -3.26 33.08
CA HIS A 148 -11.75 -2.33 32.25
C HIS A 148 -12.35 -2.33 30.83
N PRO A 149 -13.63 -1.96 30.64
CA PRO A 149 -14.26 -1.94 29.33
C PRO A 149 -13.60 -0.85 28.48
N GLY A 150 -12.69 -1.22 27.58
CA GLY A 150 -12.20 -0.36 26.49
C GLY A 150 -11.68 1.02 26.87
N TYR A 151 -11.46 1.31 28.15
CA TYR A 151 -11.04 2.60 28.66
C TYR A 151 -9.56 2.50 29.01
N LEU A 152 -8.73 3.01 28.09
CA LEU A 152 -7.46 3.60 28.50
C LEU A 152 -7.76 4.59 29.63
N PRO A 153 -6.92 4.66 30.68
CA PRO A 153 -7.03 5.75 31.62
C PRO A 153 -6.99 7.04 30.83
N VAL A 154 -8.02 7.88 30.98
CA VAL A 154 -7.99 9.25 30.50
C VAL A 154 -6.88 9.95 31.28
N ALA A 155 -5.67 9.91 30.72
CA ALA A 155 -4.62 10.80 31.13
C ALA A 155 -5.01 12.19 30.61
N SER A 156 -5.57 12.97 31.53
CA SER A 156 -5.53 14.42 31.58
C SER A 156 -4.46 15.01 30.65
N ARG A 157 -4.90 15.70 29.60
CA ARG A 157 -4.09 16.52 28.68
C ARG A 157 -3.02 15.74 27.91
N LEU A 158 -3.44 15.01 26.88
CA LEU A 158 -2.57 14.79 25.72
C LEU A 158 -2.30 16.15 25.08
N THR A 159 -1.17 16.76 25.43
CA THR A 159 -0.58 17.86 24.66
C THR A 159 -0.23 17.30 23.28
N GLY A 160 -0.40 18.09 22.21
CA GLY A 160 -0.28 17.66 20.80
C GLY A 160 1.08 17.11 20.32
N ASP A 161 1.94 16.69 21.24
CA ASP A 161 3.27 16.13 21.04
C ASP A 161 3.36 14.70 21.64
N SER A 162 2.31 13.88 21.51
CA SER A 162 2.28 12.52 22.07
C SER A 162 2.65 11.47 21.02
N ILE A 163 3.47 10.48 21.38
CA ILE A 163 3.93 9.38 20.51
C ILE A 163 3.39 8.07 21.07
N LEU A 164 2.62 7.33 20.27
CA LEU A 164 2.03 6.07 20.71
C LEU A 164 3.04 4.92 20.60
N VAL A 165 3.27 4.22 21.71
CA VAL A 165 4.11 3.01 21.78
C VAL A 165 3.24 1.82 22.14
N ALA A 166 3.19 0.81 21.27
CA ALA A 166 2.37 -0.37 21.48
C ALA A 166 3.13 -1.65 21.14
N HIS A 167 2.73 -2.77 21.74
CA HIS A 167 3.27 -4.07 21.36
C HIS A 167 2.80 -4.46 19.94
N ASP A 168 1.50 -4.29 19.71
CA ASP A 168 0.85 -4.41 18.41
C ASP A 168 -0.26 -3.36 18.31
N LEU A 169 -0.60 -2.96 17.09
CA LEU A 169 -1.73 -2.07 16.81
C LEU A 169 -2.61 -2.73 15.78
N SER A 170 -3.85 -3.05 16.15
CA SER A 170 -4.84 -3.41 15.16
C SER A 170 -5.24 -2.18 14.33
N PRO A 171 -5.71 -2.34 13.09
CA PRO A 171 -6.28 -1.25 12.31
C PRO A 171 -7.39 -0.47 13.04
N ALA A 172 -8.15 -1.15 13.90
CA ALA A 172 -9.17 -0.54 14.78
C ALA A 172 -8.57 0.48 15.73
N ASP A 173 -7.47 0.08 16.38
CA ASP A 173 -6.80 0.89 17.36
C ASP A 173 -6.21 2.13 16.68
N VAL A 174 -5.56 1.98 15.52
CA VAL A 174 -5.01 3.10 14.74
C VAL A 174 -6.10 4.13 14.37
N MET A 175 -7.31 3.68 14.01
CA MET A 175 -8.44 4.55 13.70
C MET A 175 -9.02 5.27 14.91
N GLN A 176 -9.15 4.57 16.04
CA GLN A 176 -9.60 5.17 17.29
C GLN A 176 -8.57 6.21 17.79
N TYR A 177 -7.28 5.89 17.66
CA TYR A 177 -6.18 6.79 17.98
C TYR A 177 -6.06 7.97 17.02
N LYS A 178 -6.58 7.90 15.78
CA LYS A 178 -6.64 9.06 14.87
C LYS A 178 -7.47 10.21 15.43
N GLN A 179 -8.47 9.93 16.27
CA GLN A 179 -9.24 10.98 16.95
C GLN A 179 -8.39 11.72 18.00
N HIS A 180 -7.27 11.12 18.42
CA HIS A 180 -6.29 11.69 19.32
C HIS A 180 -5.08 12.23 18.53
N GLN A 181 -4.55 13.39 18.92
CA GLN A 181 -3.46 14.06 18.20
C GLN A 181 -2.10 13.41 18.51
N PHE A 182 -1.84 12.23 17.95
CA PHE A 182 -0.53 11.59 18.01
C PHE A 182 0.38 12.05 16.86
N THR A 183 1.66 12.24 17.16
CA THR A 183 2.68 12.70 16.21
C THR A 183 3.49 11.56 15.58
N ALA A 184 3.48 10.36 16.18
CA ALA A 184 4.07 9.14 15.61
C ALA A 184 3.46 7.86 16.20
N PHE A 185 3.61 6.75 15.46
CA PHE A 185 3.21 5.40 15.87
C PHE A 185 4.40 4.44 15.90
N LEU A 186 4.56 3.71 17.00
CA LEU A 186 5.64 2.75 17.22
C LEU A 186 5.06 1.39 17.63
N THR A 187 5.43 0.32 16.92
CA THR A 187 5.01 -1.05 17.25
C THR A 187 6.18 -2.04 17.37
N ASP A 188 6.11 -2.94 18.35
CA ASP A 188 7.08 -4.03 18.50
C ASP A 188 6.95 -5.05 17.38
N LEU A 189 5.71 -5.36 17.01
CA LEU A 189 5.35 -6.29 15.94
C LEU A 189 5.03 -5.57 14.63
N GLY A 190 4.94 -6.34 13.55
CA GLY A 190 4.55 -5.87 12.21
C GLY A 190 5.68 -5.97 11.17
N SER A 191 5.28 -5.92 9.90
CA SER A 191 6.17 -5.91 8.74
C SER A 191 5.90 -4.70 7.87
N GLN A 192 6.78 -4.41 6.91
CA GLN A 192 6.61 -3.31 5.94
C GLN A 192 5.33 -3.44 5.10
N THR A 193 4.78 -4.66 4.99
CA THR A 193 3.59 -5.02 4.21
C THR A 193 2.34 -5.27 5.08
N SER A 194 2.47 -5.22 6.41
CA SER A 194 1.35 -5.45 7.32
C SER A 194 0.20 -4.44 7.16
N HIS A 195 -1.03 -4.86 7.46
CA HIS A 195 -2.22 -3.98 7.40
C HIS A 195 -2.04 -2.69 8.22
N THR A 196 -1.42 -2.79 9.39
CA THR A 196 -1.07 -1.65 10.24
C THR A 196 -0.10 -0.70 9.55
N ALA A 197 0.90 -1.23 8.83
CA ALA A 197 1.84 -0.42 8.07
C ALA A 197 1.19 0.32 6.89
N ILE A 198 0.26 -0.32 6.20
CA ILE A 198 -0.51 0.30 5.10
C ILE A 198 -1.37 1.45 5.62
N VAL A 199 -2.10 1.24 6.72
CA VAL A 199 -2.93 2.27 7.34
C VAL A 199 -2.06 3.43 7.84
N ALA A 200 -0.94 3.15 8.49
CA ALA A 200 0.00 4.17 8.96
C ALA A 200 0.53 5.08 7.82
N ARG A 201 0.86 4.51 6.65
CA ARG A 201 1.24 5.28 5.45
C ARG A 201 0.13 6.21 4.97
N SER A 202 -1.11 5.71 4.95
CA SER A 202 -2.26 6.51 4.50
C SER A 202 -2.51 7.74 5.38
N LEU A 203 -2.12 7.68 6.66
CA LEU A 203 -2.27 8.78 7.61
C LEU A 203 -1.14 9.82 7.52
N ASN A 204 -0.05 9.52 6.80
CA ASN A 204 1.10 10.41 6.62
C ASN A 204 1.74 10.87 7.96
N ILE A 205 1.71 9.99 8.96
CA ILE A 205 2.29 10.18 10.28
C ILE A 205 3.56 9.31 10.36
N PRO A 206 4.71 9.82 10.84
CA PRO A 206 5.93 9.03 11.01
C PRO A 206 5.68 7.76 11.81
N SER A 207 6.07 6.61 11.25
CA SER A 207 5.73 5.31 11.85
C SER A 207 6.86 4.31 11.68
N ILE A 208 7.18 3.58 12.75
CA ILE A 208 8.22 2.54 12.77
C ILE A 208 7.63 1.27 13.38
N VAL A 209 7.81 0.15 12.68
CA VAL A 209 7.34 -1.18 13.11
C VAL A 209 8.53 -2.12 13.34
N ALA A 210 8.28 -3.33 13.83
CA ALA A 210 9.31 -4.34 14.09
C ALA A 210 10.39 -3.89 15.07
N LEU A 211 10.01 -3.18 16.13
CA LEU A 211 10.94 -2.71 17.16
C LEU A 211 11.28 -3.78 18.22
N HIS A 212 10.56 -4.91 18.18
CA HIS A 212 10.68 -6.09 19.02
C HIS A 212 10.41 -5.87 20.52
N HIS A 213 11.16 -4.98 21.17
CA HIS A 213 11.12 -4.77 22.63
C HIS A 213 10.97 -3.29 23.02
N ALA A 214 10.53 -2.41 22.12
CA ALA A 214 10.35 -0.98 22.41
C ALA A 214 9.33 -0.76 23.52
N HIS A 215 8.23 -1.49 23.53
CA HIS A 215 7.19 -1.39 24.57
C HIS A 215 7.73 -1.71 25.98
N GLN A 216 8.64 -2.68 26.08
CA GLN A 216 9.23 -3.11 27.36
C GLN A 216 10.31 -2.15 27.88
N LEU A 217 10.96 -1.40 26.98
CA LEU A 217 12.11 -0.56 27.29
C LEU A 217 11.73 0.92 27.48
N ILE A 218 10.66 1.38 26.84
CA ILE A 218 10.18 2.77 26.91
C ILE A 218 9.20 2.92 28.08
N LEU A 219 9.35 3.99 28.86
CA LEU A 219 8.46 4.33 29.95
C LEU A 219 7.47 5.44 29.57
N GLU A 220 6.36 5.51 30.30
CA GLU A 220 5.33 6.53 30.10
C GLU A 220 5.94 7.92 30.28
N ASN A 221 5.64 8.83 29.35
CA ASN A 221 6.16 10.20 29.25
C ASN A 221 7.66 10.34 28.94
N ASP A 222 8.37 9.26 28.59
CA ASP A 222 9.75 9.37 28.09
C ASP A 222 9.82 10.30 26.88
N CYS A 223 10.86 11.13 26.79
CA CYS A 223 11.06 11.97 25.62
C CYS A 223 11.58 11.11 24.47
N LEU A 224 10.87 11.10 23.33
CA LEU A 224 11.20 10.29 22.17
C LEU A 224 11.47 11.19 20.96
N ILE A 225 12.47 10.80 20.18
CA ILE A 225 12.66 11.24 18.80
C ILE A 225 12.39 10.02 17.91
N VAL A 226 11.48 10.17 16.96
CA VAL A 226 11.14 9.15 15.96
C VAL A 226 11.58 9.65 14.60
N ASP A 227 12.56 8.97 14.01
CA ASP A 227 13.03 9.18 12.64
C ASP A 227 12.48 8.06 11.76
N GLY A 228 11.29 8.29 11.18
CA GLY A 228 10.62 7.34 10.31
C GLY A 228 11.34 7.11 8.98
N THR A 229 12.27 7.99 8.60
CA THR A 229 13.07 7.86 7.38
C THR A 229 14.20 6.84 7.57
N HIS A 230 14.87 6.86 8.73
CA HIS A 230 15.96 5.92 9.02
C HIS A 230 15.50 4.70 9.83
N GLY A 231 14.24 4.68 10.31
CA GLY A 231 13.73 3.62 11.19
C GLY A 231 14.38 3.64 12.57
N ILE A 232 14.73 4.84 13.08
CA ILE A 232 15.47 5.02 14.33
C ILE A 232 14.59 5.71 15.38
N ILE A 233 14.66 5.22 16.62
CA ILE A 233 14.05 5.85 17.79
C ILE A 233 15.14 6.17 18.79
N ILE A 234 15.14 7.40 19.29
CA ILE A 234 16.05 7.83 20.36
C ILE A 234 15.21 8.11 21.60
N VAL A 235 15.44 7.31 22.64
CA VAL A 235 14.73 7.42 23.93
C VAL A 235 15.55 8.28 24.88
N ASN A 236 14.88 9.23 25.53
CA ASN A 236 15.46 10.22 26.44
C ASN A 236 16.75 10.84 25.88
N PRO A 237 16.70 11.49 24.69
CA PRO A 237 17.86 12.10 24.06
C PRO A 237 18.46 13.18 24.96
N ASP A 238 19.77 13.39 24.84
CA ASP A 238 20.38 14.56 25.44
C ASP A 238 19.95 15.85 24.72
N LYS A 239 20.26 17.00 25.33
CA LYS A 239 19.86 18.30 24.76
C LYS A 239 20.47 18.55 23.38
N TYR A 240 21.68 18.05 23.14
CA TYR A 240 22.39 18.28 21.89
C TYR A 240 21.73 17.53 20.73
N VAL A 241 21.40 16.24 20.93
CA VAL A 241 20.66 15.42 19.97
C VAL A 241 19.25 15.98 19.75
N LEU A 242 18.57 16.40 20.81
CA LEU A 242 17.24 17.00 20.70
C LEU A 242 17.24 18.28 19.83
N ASP A 243 18.21 19.17 20.04
CA ASP A 243 18.32 20.42 19.27
C ASP A 243 18.71 20.14 17.81
N GLU A 244 19.57 19.15 17.54
CA GLU A 244 19.91 18.73 16.18
C GLU A 244 18.68 18.18 15.44
N TYR A 245 17.89 17.31 16.07
CA TYR A 245 16.69 16.76 15.46
C TYR A 245 15.57 17.79 15.30
N ARG A 246 15.44 18.76 16.21
CA ARG A 246 14.55 19.92 16.02
C ARG A 246 14.96 20.75 14.81
N LEU A 247 16.25 20.97 14.62
CA LEU A 247 16.76 21.65 13.43
C LEU A 247 16.39 20.85 12.17
N ARG A 248 16.62 19.53 12.14
CA ARG A 248 16.24 18.67 11.01
C ARG A 248 14.73 18.69 10.74
N GLN A 249 13.89 18.60 11.77
CA GLN A 249 12.43 18.71 11.65
C GLN A 249 12.02 20.06 11.02
N SER A 250 12.59 21.17 11.51
CA SER A 250 12.31 22.50 10.97
C SER A 250 12.76 22.65 9.50
N GLN A 251 13.89 22.03 9.12
CA GLN A 251 14.37 21.99 7.75
C GLN A 251 13.42 21.20 6.84
N LEU A 252 12.95 20.04 7.27
CA LEU A 252 11.96 19.23 6.54
C LEU A 252 10.64 19.99 6.33
N GLU A 253 10.13 20.67 7.36
CA GLU A 253 8.95 21.51 7.23
C GLU A 253 9.15 22.67 6.27
N LEU A 254 10.32 23.32 6.33
CA LEU A 254 10.67 24.42 5.44
C LEU A 254 10.77 23.91 4.00
N GLU A 255 11.34 22.74 3.77
CA GLU A 255 11.38 22.07 2.47
C GLU A 255 9.98 21.75 1.96
N ARG A 256 9.11 21.14 2.77
CA ARG A 256 7.69 20.92 2.41
C ARG A 256 7.00 22.22 2.02
N LYS A 257 7.19 23.30 2.80
CA LYS A 257 6.65 24.64 2.48
C LYS A 257 7.22 25.20 1.18
N LYS A 258 8.51 25.00 0.89
CA LYS A 258 9.13 25.39 -0.39
C LYS A 258 8.54 24.61 -1.57
N LEU A 259 8.34 23.30 -1.41
CA LEU A 259 7.74 22.43 -2.43
C LEU A 259 6.29 22.83 -2.74
N GLN A 260 5.50 23.22 -1.74
CA GLN A 260 4.13 23.70 -1.99
C GLN A 260 4.08 24.97 -2.86
N ARG A 261 5.11 25.82 -2.83
CA ARG A 261 5.18 27.03 -3.67
C ARG A 261 5.34 26.72 -5.15
N ILE A 262 5.92 25.56 -5.49
CA ILE A 262 6.15 25.17 -6.89
C ILE A 262 4.98 24.36 -7.48
N LYS A 263 3.91 24.13 -6.69
CA LYS A 263 2.73 23.36 -7.12
C LYS A 263 2.15 23.86 -8.43
N SER A 264 1.89 25.16 -8.54
CA SER A 264 1.29 25.79 -9.72
C SER A 264 2.27 26.08 -10.86
N ILE A 265 3.57 25.84 -10.64
CA ILE A 265 4.60 26.06 -11.67
C ILE A 265 4.59 24.88 -12.63
N ALA A 266 4.66 25.16 -13.94
CA ALA A 266 4.82 24.14 -14.96
C ALA A 266 6.16 23.41 -14.77
N ALA A 267 6.15 22.08 -14.89
CA ALA A 267 7.38 21.29 -14.79
C ALA A 267 8.20 21.46 -16.09
N MET A 268 9.17 22.37 -16.04
CA MET A 268 10.01 22.72 -17.19
C MET A 268 11.47 22.75 -16.74
N THR A 269 12.36 22.15 -17.54
CA THR A 269 13.80 22.23 -17.29
C THR A 269 14.34 23.63 -17.54
N LEU A 270 15.56 23.92 -17.08
CA LEU A 270 16.22 25.22 -17.26
C LEU A 270 16.42 25.58 -18.74
N ASP A 271 16.58 24.59 -19.62
CA ASP A 271 16.67 24.72 -21.07
C ASP A 271 15.30 24.82 -21.77
N GLY A 272 14.19 24.80 -21.03
CA GLY A 272 12.84 25.01 -21.57
C GLY A 272 12.10 23.74 -22.00
N THR A 273 12.60 22.55 -21.69
CA THR A 273 11.91 21.30 -22.02
C THR A 273 10.77 21.04 -21.03
N LEU A 274 9.54 20.98 -21.53
CA LEU A 274 8.35 20.65 -20.73
C LEU A 274 8.31 19.15 -20.41
N ILE A 275 7.94 18.84 -19.16
CA ILE A 275 7.83 17.48 -18.63
C ILE A 275 6.42 17.32 -18.04
N ASP A 276 5.71 16.26 -18.44
CA ASP A 276 4.42 15.91 -17.87
C ASP A 276 4.61 15.12 -16.57
N LEU A 277 3.93 15.56 -15.51
CA LEU A 277 3.95 14.91 -14.20
C LEU A 277 2.55 14.39 -13.87
N HIS A 278 2.36 13.11 -14.09
CA HIS A 278 1.13 12.42 -13.77
C HIS A 278 1.18 11.74 -12.40
N ALA A 279 0.01 11.40 -11.87
CA ALA A 279 -0.14 10.62 -10.67
C ALA A 279 -0.53 9.17 -10.96
N ASN A 280 -0.05 8.27 -10.11
CA ASN A 280 -0.59 6.92 -9.95
C ASN A 280 -1.71 6.96 -8.92
N ILE A 281 -2.84 6.34 -9.22
CA ILE A 281 -3.95 6.15 -8.27
C ILE A 281 -4.38 4.70 -8.23
N GLU A 282 -4.94 4.32 -7.09
CA GLU A 282 -5.58 3.02 -6.90
C GLU A 282 -7.07 3.17 -6.78
N LEU A 283 -7.55 4.31 -6.28
CA LEU A 283 -8.95 4.51 -5.89
C LEU A 283 -9.50 5.82 -6.46
N PRO A 284 -10.81 5.91 -6.78
CA PRO A 284 -11.41 7.16 -7.24
C PRO A 284 -11.29 8.32 -6.24
N GLU A 285 -11.13 8.04 -4.95
CA GLU A 285 -10.97 9.02 -3.87
C GLU A 285 -9.60 9.70 -3.88
N ASP A 286 -8.56 9.02 -4.38
CA ASP A 286 -7.17 9.53 -4.44
C ASP A 286 -7.05 10.81 -5.28
N ILE A 287 -8.06 11.07 -6.14
CA ILE A 287 -8.18 12.26 -6.98
C ILE A 287 -8.01 13.58 -6.21
N VAL A 288 -8.38 13.61 -4.93
CA VAL A 288 -8.20 14.78 -4.07
C VAL A 288 -6.70 15.06 -3.91
N GLN A 289 -5.91 14.04 -3.58
CA GLN A 289 -4.46 14.13 -3.44
C GLN A 289 -3.77 14.44 -4.78
N VAL A 290 -4.29 13.92 -5.90
CA VAL A 290 -3.81 14.24 -7.26
C VAL A 290 -3.95 15.73 -7.56
N LYS A 291 -5.10 16.33 -7.25
CA LYS A 291 -5.32 17.78 -7.41
C LYS A 291 -4.50 18.61 -6.43
N GLU A 292 -4.32 18.11 -5.22
CA GLU A 292 -3.51 18.77 -4.19
C GLU A 292 -2.02 18.79 -4.51
N SER A 293 -1.51 17.75 -5.18
CA SER A 293 -0.11 17.67 -5.63
C SER A 293 0.17 18.45 -6.92
N GLY A 294 -0.87 18.80 -7.69
CA GLY A 294 -0.74 19.58 -8.93
C GLY A 294 -0.28 18.73 -10.12
N ALA A 295 -0.71 17.47 -10.17
CA ALA A 295 -0.48 16.60 -11.32
C ALA A 295 -1.16 17.12 -12.59
N THR A 296 -0.58 16.80 -13.74
CA THR A 296 -1.10 17.16 -15.07
C THR A 296 -1.89 16.03 -15.73
N GLY A 297 -2.13 14.94 -15.01
CA GLY A 297 -2.84 13.75 -15.49
C GLY A 297 -2.72 12.57 -14.53
N ILE A 298 -3.38 11.48 -14.86
CA ILE A 298 -3.20 10.16 -14.24
C ILE A 298 -2.51 9.26 -15.26
N GLY A 299 -1.29 8.84 -14.96
CA GLY A 299 -0.50 8.00 -15.85
C GLY A 299 -0.68 6.52 -15.57
N LEU A 300 -1.24 6.18 -14.40
CA LEU A 300 -1.64 4.83 -14.05
C LEU A 300 -2.81 4.86 -13.07
N PHE A 301 -3.97 4.39 -13.50
CA PHE A 301 -5.05 3.97 -12.62
C PHE A 301 -5.04 2.44 -12.54
N ARG A 302 -4.63 1.93 -11.37
CA ARG A 302 -4.68 0.51 -11.00
C ARG A 302 -6.12 0.09 -10.76
N SER A 303 -6.63 -0.84 -11.57
CA SER A 303 -8.04 -1.27 -11.51
C SER A 303 -8.28 -2.46 -10.58
N GLU A 304 -7.22 -3.02 -9.98
CA GLU A 304 -7.25 -4.27 -9.21
C GLU A 304 -8.12 -4.15 -7.95
N PHE A 305 -8.24 -2.96 -7.37
CA PHE A 305 -9.07 -2.72 -6.18
C PHE A 305 -10.55 -3.12 -6.39
N LEU A 306 -11.05 -3.06 -7.62
CA LEU A 306 -12.42 -3.45 -7.97
C LEU A 306 -12.63 -4.96 -7.90
N PHE A 307 -11.56 -5.75 -7.82
CA PHE A 307 -11.61 -7.21 -7.91
C PHE A 307 -11.14 -7.89 -6.61
N LEU A 308 -10.45 -7.16 -5.73
CA LEU A 308 -9.94 -7.67 -4.47
C LEU A 308 -11.02 -7.64 -3.37
N ASN A 309 -10.91 -8.55 -2.40
CA ASN A 309 -11.72 -8.61 -1.17
C ASN A 309 -13.24 -8.67 -1.39
N ARG A 310 -13.70 -9.47 -2.37
CA ARG A 310 -15.12 -9.67 -2.69
C ARG A 310 -15.42 -11.09 -3.16
N ASP A 311 -16.69 -11.48 -3.06
CA ASP A 311 -17.17 -12.80 -3.47
C ASP A 311 -17.48 -12.92 -4.97
N ASP A 312 -17.94 -11.83 -5.60
CA ASP A 312 -18.36 -11.79 -7.01
C ASP A 312 -17.48 -10.85 -7.85
N LEU A 313 -17.33 -11.15 -9.14
CA LEU A 313 -16.64 -10.27 -10.09
C LEU A 313 -17.40 -8.94 -10.28
N PRO A 314 -16.71 -7.78 -10.34
CA PRO A 314 -17.36 -6.49 -10.53
C PRO A 314 -18.08 -6.41 -11.88
N GLY A 315 -19.34 -5.96 -11.85
CA GLY A 315 -20.14 -5.75 -13.05
C GLY A 315 -19.68 -4.56 -13.90
N GLU A 316 -20.19 -4.46 -15.13
CA GLU A 316 -19.83 -3.37 -16.06
C GLU A 316 -20.15 -1.98 -15.48
N ASP A 317 -21.34 -1.81 -14.88
CA ASP A 317 -21.78 -0.52 -14.35
C ASP A 317 -20.96 -0.06 -13.15
N GLU A 318 -20.56 -1.00 -12.28
CA GLU A 318 -19.70 -0.69 -11.13
C GLU A 318 -18.32 -0.19 -11.61
N GLN A 319 -17.70 -0.91 -12.53
CA GLN A 319 -16.41 -0.52 -13.12
C GLN A 319 -16.54 0.83 -13.86
N PHE A 320 -17.62 1.00 -14.63
CA PHE A 320 -17.91 2.23 -15.35
C PHE A 320 -18.02 3.45 -14.43
N GLU A 321 -18.77 3.36 -13.33
CA GLU A 321 -18.93 4.49 -12.41
C GLU A 321 -17.60 4.85 -11.71
N ALA A 322 -16.78 3.86 -11.36
CA ALA A 322 -15.43 4.11 -10.83
C ALA A 322 -14.55 4.87 -11.85
N TYR A 323 -14.50 4.39 -13.09
CA TYR A 323 -13.70 5.01 -14.16
C TYR A 323 -14.24 6.40 -14.55
N ARG A 324 -15.56 6.54 -14.67
CA ARG A 324 -16.24 7.81 -14.98
C ARG A 324 -15.97 8.85 -13.90
N THR A 325 -16.03 8.47 -12.62
CA THR A 325 -15.78 9.39 -11.50
C THR A 325 -14.40 10.04 -11.63
N VAL A 326 -13.38 9.25 -11.96
CA VAL A 326 -12.02 9.76 -12.18
C VAL A 326 -11.95 10.61 -13.45
N ALA A 327 -12.49 10.15 -14.58
CA ALA A 327 -12.48 10.86 -15.85
C ALA A 327 -13.13 12.26 -15.75
N VAL A 328 -14.32 12.34 -15.15
CA VAL A 328 -15.03 13.62 -14.95
C VAL A 328 -14.23 14.58 -14.07
N LYS A 329 -13.65 14.08 -12.97
CA LYS A 329 -12.91 14.91 -12.02
C LYS A 329 -11.56 15.40 -12.59
N MET A 330 -10.95 14.67 -13.52
CA MET A 330 -9.73 15.09 -14.22
C MET A 330 -9.98 16.03 -15.40
N HIS A 331 -11.25 16.20 -15.80
CA HIS A 331 -11.66 17.06 -16.90
C HIS A 331 -10.94 16.69 -18.22
N LYS A 332 -10.08 17.59 -18.74
CA LYS A 332 -9.35 17.40 -20.01
C LYS A 332 -7.97 16.78 -19.83
N GLN A 333 -7.57 16.47 -18.59
CA GLN A 333 -6.30 15.82 -18.33
C GLN A 333 -6.40 14.31 -18.60
N PRO A 334 -5.32 13.67 -19.07
CA PRO A 334 -5.36 12.26 -19.41
C PRO A 334 -5.56 11.37 -18.18
N VAL A 335 -6.31 10.29 -18.38
CA VAL A 335 -6.53 9.22 -17.40
C VAL A 335 -6.21 7.89 -18.05
N THR A 336 -5.01 7.38 -17.78
CA THR A 336 -4.56 6.08 -18.27
C THR A 336 -5.02 4.97 -17.32
N ILE A 337 -6.01 4.19 -17.74
CA ILE A 337 -6.56 3.07 -16.98
C ILE A 337 -5.87 1.79 -17.40
N ARG A 338 -5.24 1.11 -16.45
CA ARG A 338 -4.64 -0.19 -16.68
C ARG A 338 -5.71 -1.27 -16.62
N THR A 339 -5.76 -2.12 -17.64
CA THR A 339 -6.60 -3.32 -17.58
C THR A 339 -6.10 -4.23 -16.46
N PHE A 340 -6.92 -5.17 -16.04
CA PHE A 340 -6.66 -6.05 -14.90
C PHE A 340 -5.24 -6.67 -14.91
N ASP A 341 -4.49 -6.52 -13.81
CA ASP A 341 -3.17 -7.12 -13.55
C ASP A 341 -3.14 -7.87 -12.20
N LEU A 342 -3.98 -8.89 -12.06
CA LEU A 342 -3.81 -9.92 -11.03
C LEU A 342 -3.56 -11.29 -11.67
N GLY A 343 -2.97 -12.19 -10.90
CA GLY A 343 -2.85 -13.60 -11.23
C GLY A 343 -4.06 -14.41 -10.79
N ALA A 344 -4.25 -15.58 -11.42
CA ALA A 344 -5.32 -16.52 -11.08
C ALA A 344 -5.23 -17.08 -9.63
N ASP A 345 -4.09 -16.89 -8.98
CA ASP A 345 -3.77 -17.24 -7.60
C ASP A 345 -4.34 -16.25 -6.56
N LYS A 346 -4.61 -15.00 -6.96
CA LYS A 346 -5.16 -13.97 -6.07
C LYS A 346 -6.69 -13.91 -6.19
N ASN A 347 -7.37 -14.73 -5.39
CA ASN A 347 -8.76 -14.54 -4.93
C ASN A 347 -9.90 -14.62 -5.97
N LEU A 348 -9.74 -15.31 -7.11
CA LEU A 348 -10.90 -15.73 -7.90
C LEU A 348 -11.36 -17.11 -7.39
N LYS A 349 -12.45 -17.14 -6.59
CA LYS A 349 -13.07 -18.41 -6.14
C LYS A 349 -13.33 -19.31 -7.35
N GLY A 350 -12.66 -20.46 -7.40
CA GLY A 350 -12.74 -21.45 -8.49
C GLY A 350 -11.40 -21.83 -9.13
N SER A 351 -10.33 -21.07 -8.89
CA SER A 351 -8.97 -21.41 -9.34
C SER A 351 -8.19 -22.10 -8.20
N GLU A 352 -8.39 -23.41 -8.02
CA GLU A 352 -7.68 -24.20 -6.99
C GLU A 352 -6.18 -24.44 -7.31
N GLN A 353 -5.69 -23.95 -8.45
CA GLN A 353 -4.30 -24.10 -8.84
C GLN A 353 -3.48 -22.86 -8.49
N VAL A 354 -2.87 -22.88 -7.30
CA VAL A 354 -1.74 -22.00 -6.99
C VAL A 354 -0.59 -22.42 -7.92
N ALA A 355 -0.34 -21.61 -8.95
CA ALA A 355 0.78 -21.85 -9.84
C ALA A 355 2.09 -21.82 -9.04
N ALA A 356 3.03 -22.74 -9.33
CA ALA A 356 4.30 -22.81 -8.61
C ALA A 356 5.11 -21.49 -8.64
N ASN A 357 4.92 -20.68 -9.69
CA ASN A 357 5.48 -19.33 -9.81
C ASN A 357 4.39 -18.37 -10.30
N PRO A 358 3.59 -17.77 -9.41
CA PRO A 358 2.47 -16.93 -9.82
C PRO A 358 2.89 -15.72 -10.66
N ALA A 359 4.02 -15.11 -10.31
CA ALA A 359 4.61 -14.01 -11.08
C ALA A 359 4.91 -14.39 -12.54
N LEU A 360 5.18 -15.66 -12.85
CA LEU A 360 5.45 -16.13 -14.22
C LEU A 360 4.24 -16.79 -14.89
N GLY A 361 3.13 -16.93 -14.17
CA GLY A 361 1.98 -17.75 -14.54
C GLY A 361 0.89 -17.02 -15.34
N LEU A 362 -0.35 -17.49 -15.15
CA LEU A 362 -1.56 -16.94 -15.75
C LEU A 362 -1.99 -15.68 -15.00
N ARG A 363 -1.43 -14.53 -15.41
CA ARG A 363 -1.76 -13.21 -14.86
C ARG A 363 -2.05 -12.19 -15.95
N ALA A 364 -2.71 -11.10 -15.56
CA ALA A 364 -2.82 -9.88 -16.35
C ALA A 364 -3.46 -10.12 -17.73
N ILE A 365 -2.80 -9.70 -18.82
CA ILE A 365 -3.33 -9.89 -20.17
C ILE A 365 -3.52 -11.38 -20.53
N ARG A 366 -2.69 -12.28 -19.99
CA ARG A 366 -2.84 -13.72 -20.26
C ARG A 366 -4.13 -14.26 -19.67
N LEU A 367 -4.45 -13.85 -18.44
CA LEU A 367 -5.73 -14.21 -17.82
C LEU A 367 -6.89 -13.53 -18.55
N SER A 368 -6.74 -12.26 -18.92
CA SER A 368 -7.77 -11.51 -19.65
C SER A 368 -8.12 -12.16 -21.00
N LEU A 369 -7.14 -12.71 -21.70
CA LEU A 369 -7.34 -13.44 -22.96
C LEU A 369 -7.88 -14.87 -22.73
N ALA A 370 -7.53 -15.51 -21.61
CA ALA A 370 -8.08 -16.81 -21.22
C ALA A 370 -9.53 -16.72 -20.73
N GLU A 371 -9.93 -15.58 -20.16
CA GLU A 371 -11.28 -15.28 -19.65
C GLU A 371 -11.94 -14.10 -20.41
N PRO A 372 -12.31 -14.27 -21.69
CA PRO A 372 -12.78 -13.17 -22.54
C PRO A 372 -14.01 -12.42 -22.02
N LYS A 373 -14.89 -13.09 -21.27
CA LYS A 373 -16.10 -12.45 -20.72
C LYS A 373 -15.74 -11.39 -19.69
N MET A 374 -14.85 -11.72 -18.74
CA MET A 374 -14.36 -10.78 -17.74
C MET A 374 -13.67 -9.61 -18.41
N PHE A 375 -12.80 -9.89 -19.39
CA PHE A 375 -12.08 -8.85 -20.11
C PHE A 375 -13.01 -7.94 -20.91
N HIS A 376 -14.01 -8.50 -21.59
CA HIS A 376 -15.00 -7.74 -22.35
C HIS A 376 -15.81 -6.79 -21.46
N THR A 377 -16.24 -7.22 -20.28
CA THR A 377 -16.92 -6.38 -19.28
C THR A 377 -16.06 -5.16 -18.91
N GLN A 378 -14.78 -5.38 -18.61
CA GLN A 378 -13.87 -4.29 -18.27
C GLN A 378 -13.63 -3.33 -19.44
N LEU A 379 -13.41 -3.85 -20.65
CA LEU A 379 -13.21 -3.03 -21.84
C LEU A 379 -14.43 -2.15 -22.14
N ARG A 380 -15.64 -2.71 -22.04
CA ARG A 380 -16.89 -1.95 -22.21
C ARG A 380 -17.00 -0.84 -21.16
N ALA A 381 -16.70 -1.11 -19.90
CA ALA A 381 -16.71 -0.11 -18.84
C ALA A 381 -15.73 1.05 -19.09
N ILE A 382 -14.48 0.75 -19.50
CA ILE A 382 -13.47 1.77 -19.82
C ILE A 382 -13.90 2.60 -21.04
N LEU A 383 -14.39 1.94 -22.09
CA LEU A 383 -14.89 2.62 -23.29
C LEU A 383 -16.06 3.56 -22.95
N ARG A 384 -17.04 3.12 -22.16
CA ARG A 384 -18.13 3.99 -21.69
C ARG A 384 -17.62 5.21 -20.93
N ALA A 385 -16.62 5.04 -20.08
CA ALA A 385 -16.03 6.13 -19.30
C ALA A 385 -15.31 7.17 -20.19
N SER A 386 -14.76 6.75 -21.33
CA SER A 386 -14.06 7.65 -22.28
C SER A 386 -14.92 8.77 -22.86
N LYS A 387 -16.25 8.64 -22.81
CA LYS A 387 -17.16 9.74 -23.19
C LYS A 387 -17.02 10.97 -22.29
N TYR A 388 -16.51 10.80 -21.06
CA TYR A 388 -16.51 11.82 -20.02
C TYR A 388 -15.14 12.50 -19.78
N GLY A 389 -14.07 12.08 -20.47
CA GLY A 389 -12.71 12.64 -20.34
C GLY A 389 -11.69 12.00 -21.29
N ASP A 390 -10.42 12.45 -21.28
CA ASP A 390 -9.32 11.83 -22.07
C ASP A 390 -8.88 10.52 -21.40
N VAL A 391 -9.67 9.46 -21.58
CA VAL A 391 -9.37 8.12 -21.05
C VAL A 391 -8.47 7.37 -22.04
N ARG A 392 -7.54 6.59 -21.51
CA ARG A 392 -6.61 5.76 -22.29
C ARG A 392 -6.56 4.36 -21.72
N ILE A 393 -6.43 3.34 -22.57
CA ILE A 393 -6.30 1.94 -22.14
C ILE A 393 -4.80 1.62 -22.07
N LEU A 394 -4.36 1.01 -20.97
CA LEU A 394 -3.01 0.50 -20.80
C LEU A 394 -3.05 -1.01 -20.53
N VAL A 395 -2.38 -1.79 -21.36
CA VAL A 395 -2.40 -3.25 -21.27
C VAL A 395 -1.12 -3.77 -20.59
N PRO A 396 -1.20 -4.46 -19.43
CA PRO A 396 -0.08 -5.03 -18.70
C PRO A 396 0.43 -6.34 -19.31
N MET A 397 1.65 -6.73 -18.97
CA MET A 397 2.27 -8.05 -19.18
C MET A 397 2.31 -8.51 -20.64
N LEU A 398 2.36 -7.58 -21.59
CA LEU A 398 2.53 -7.90 -23.00
C LEU A 398 3.95 -8.43 -23.25
N CYS A 399 4.05 -9.58 -23.91
CA CYS A 399 5.31 -10.25 -24.22
C CYS A 399 5.51 -10.40 -25.73
N ASN A 400 4.44 -10.63 -26.49
CA ASN A 400 4.52 -10.89 -27.93
C ASN A 400 3.42 -10.16 -28.73
N ILE A 401 3.59 -10.11 -30.05
CA ILE A 401 2.66 -9.41 -30.95
C ILE A 401 1.27 -10.06 -31.01
N ALA A 402 1.17 -11.39 -30.84
CA ALA A 402 -0.11 -12.08 -30.90
C ALA A 402 -1.05 -11.65 -29.77
N GLU A 403 -0.51 -11.45 -28.56
CA GLU A 403 -1.25 -10.89 -27.41
C GLU A 403 -1.78 -9.48 -27.73
N ILE A 404 -0.97 -8.63 -28.38
CA ILE A 404 -1.40 -7.28 -28.79
C ILE A 404 -2.52 -7.37 -29.81
N GLU A 405 -2.38 -8.20 -30.84
CA GLU A 405 -3.39 -8.32 -31.90
C GLU A 405 -4.71 -8.87 -31.35
N GLN A 406 -4.66 -9.88 -30.48
CA GLN A 406 -5.85 -10.39 -29.80
C GLN A 406 -6.49 -9.31 -28.92
N THR A 407 -5.68 -8.55 -28.17
CA THR A 407 -6.19 -7.44 -27.34
C THR A 407 -6.94 -6.40 -28.17
N LEU A 408 -6.35 -5.97 -29.30
CA LEU A 408 -6.99 -5.00 -30.20
C LEU A 408 -8.29 -5.55 -30.80
N ILE A 409 -8.35 -6.84 -31.12
CA ILE A 409 -9.59 -7.50 -31.57
C ILE A 409 -10.66 -7.45 -30.48
N HIS A 410 -10.30 -7.74 -29.22
CA HIS A 410 -11.24 -7.67 -28.09
C HIS A 410 -11.73 -6.25 -27.82
N ILE A 411 -10.88 -5.23 -27.99
CA ILE A 411 -11.27 -3.81 -27.90
C ILE A 411 -12.27 -3.46 -28.99
N GLU A 412 -12.01 -3.83 -30.24
CA GLU A 412 -12.95 -3.58 -31.34
C GLU A 412 -14.28 -4.34 -31.17
N TYR A 413 -14.24 -5.55 -30.63
CA TYR A 413 -15.44 -6.30 -30.26
C TYR A 413 -16.25 -5.58 -29.16
N ALA A 414 -15.59 -5.03 -28.14
CA ALA A 414 -16.24 -4.23 -27.11
C ALA A 414 -16.85 -2.93 -27.68
N LYS A 415 -16.14 -2.22 -28.56
CA LYS A 415 -16.67 -1.05 -29.28
C LYS A 415 -17.91 -1.41 -30.09
N GLN A 416 -17.87 -2.53 -30.84
CA GLN A 416 -19.01 -2.97 -31.63
C GLN A 416 -20.22 -3.28 -30.76
N SER A 417 -20.02 -3.97 -29.64
CA SER A 417 -21.08 -4.28 -28.71
C SER A 417 -21.73 -3.02 -28.11
N LEU A 418 -20.93 -1.98 -27.81
CA LEU A 418 -21.46 -0.68 -27.37
C LEU A 418 -22.22 0.05 -28.49
N ARG A 419 -21.77 -0.05 -29.75
CA ARG A 419 -22.50 0.51 -30.91
C ARG A 419 -23.86 -0.16 -31.09
N ASP A 420 -23.92 -1.47 -30.95
CA ASP A 420 -25.17 -2.24 -31.07
C ASP A 420 -26.16 -1.85 -29.95
N ASP A 421 -25.65 -1.62 -28.74
CA ASP A 421 -26.42 -1.12 -27.59
C ASP A 421 -26.72 0.39 -27.65
N LYS A 422 -26.17 1.10 -28.64
CA LYS A 422 -26.25 2.57 -28.81
C LYS A 422 -25.73 3.36 -27.61
N ILE A 423 -24.65 2.90 -27.02
CA ILE A 423 -23.96 3.56 -25.92
C ILE A 423 -22.77 4.35 -26.48
N ASP A 424 -22.71 5.65 -26.15
CA ASP A 424 -21.63 6.53 -26.60
C ASP A 424 -20.28 6.19 -25.94
N PHE A 425 -19.20 6.27 -26.72
CA PHE A 425 -17.80 6.18 -26.28
C PHE A 425 -16.89 6.97 -27.23
N ASP A 426 -15.60 7.10 -26.90
CA ASP A 426 -14.58 7.67 -27.79
C ASP A 426 -14.05 6.60 -28.78
N GLU A 427 -14.39 6.73 -30.06
CA GLU A 427 -13.93 5.85 -31.13
C GLU A 427 -12.40 5.88 -31.34
N HIS A 428 -11.76 6.96 -30.92
CA HIS A 428 -10.32 7.20 -31.06
C HIS A 428 -9.55 7.07 -29.74
N ILE A 429 -10.12 6.35 -28.77
CA ILE A 429 -9.45 6.04 -27.51
C ILE A 429 -8.06 5.45 -27.77
N LYS A 430 -7.05 5.98 -27.08
CA LYS A 430 -5.66 5.54 -27.24
C LYS A 430 -5.41 4.25 -26.47
N VAL A 431 -4.69 3.32 -27.09
CA VAL A 431 -4.30 2.04 -26.52
C VAL A 431 -2.79 1.97 -26.40
N GLY A 432 -2.30 1.82 -25.18
CA GLY A 432 -0.89 1.68 -24.86
C GLY A 432 -0.56 0.32 -24.26
N GLY A 433 0.73 0.00 -24.24
CA GLY A 433 1.26 -1.22 -23.64
C GLY A 433 2.22 -0.92 -22.50
N MET A 434 2.12 -1.68 -21.43
CA MET A 434 3.11 -1.65 -20.35
C MET A 434 4.32 -2.48 -20.77
N ILE A 435 5.49 -1.83 -20.83
CA ILE A 435 6.77 -2.48 -21.10
C ILE A 435 7.40 -2.85 -19.76
N GLU A 436 7.10 -4.07 -19.33
CA GLU A 436 7.57 -4.60 -18.06
C GLU A 436 8.15 -6.02 -18.16
N ILE A 437 8.03 -6.65 -19.34
CA ILE A 437 8.66 -7.93 -19.64
C ILE A 437 9.94 -7.66 -20.47
N PRO A 438 11.10 -8.24 -20.13
CA PRO A 438 12.35 -8.03 -20.88
C PRO A 438 12.21 -8.37 -22.37
N ALA A 439 11.42 -9.40 -22.71
CA ALA A 439 11.12 -9.75 -24.10
C ALA A 439 10.45 -8.60 -24.87
N ALA A 440 9.53 -7.86 -24.25
CA ALA A 440 8.88 -6.70 -24.86
C ALA A 440 9.87 -5.53 -25.04
N ALA A 441 10.73 -5.31 -24.05
CA ALA A 441 11.78 -4.30 -24.13
C ALA A 441 12.78 -4.59 -25.27
N LEU A 442 13.15 -5.86 -25.47
CA LEU A 442 14.06 -6.30 -26.54
C LEU A 442 13.41 -6.29 -27.93
N SER A 443 12.08 -6.37 -28.01
CA SER A 443 11.32 -6.46 -29.27
C SER A 443 10.46 -5.22 -29.54
N LEU A 444 10.80 -4.08 -28.94
CA LEU A 444 9.98 -2.87 -28.88
C LEU A 444 9.41 -2.38 -30.22
N ASP A 445 10.16 -2.53 -31.31
CA ASP A 445 9.75 -2.10 -32.66
C ASP A 445 8.42 -2.71 -33.10
N MET A 446 8.11 -3.95 -32.70
CA MET A 446 6.83 -4.57 -33.06
C MET A 446 5.65 -4.02 -32.25
N PHE A 447 5.91 -3.57 -31.02
CA PHE A 447 4.94 -2.98 -30.12
C PHE A 447 4.58 -1.56 -30.58
N MET A 448 5.60 -0.74 -30.90
CA MET A 448 5.44 0.65 -31.33
C MET A 448 4.66 0.82 -32.64
N ARG A 449 4.56 -0.24 -33.46
CA ARG A 449 3.75 -0.21 -34.70
C ARG A 449 2.25 -0.38 -34.46
N LYS A 450 1.85 -0.87 -33.29
CA LYS A 450 0.47 -1.28 -32.98
C LYS A 450 -0.14 -0.51 -31.81
N LEU A 451 0.68 0.15 -31.00
CA LEU A 451 0.29 0.86 -29.78
C LEU A 451 0.53 2.36 -29.92
N ASP A 452 -0.38 3.16 -29.36
CA ASP A 452 -0.34 4.62 -29.43
C ASP A 452 0.67 5.25 -28.46
N PHE A 453 0.98 4.56 -27.36
CA PHE A 453 1.94 5.00 -26.34
C PHE A 453 2.45 3.80 -25.53
N LEU A 454 3.51 4.04 -24.76
CA LEU A 454 4.15 3.05 -23.91
C LEU A 454 4.24 3.54 -22.46
N SER A 455 4.18 2.62 -21.50
CA SER A 455 4.48 2.90 -20.10
C SER A 455 5.45 1.86 -19.56
N ILE A 456 6.57 2.27 -18.96
CA ILE A 456 7.53 1.33 -18.38
C ILE A 456 7.11 1.00 -16.95
N GLY A 457 6.78 -0.27 -16.73
CA GLY A 457 6.56 -0.84 -15.39
C GLY A 457 7.89 -1.29 -14.81
N THR A 458 8.66 -0.38 -14.20
CA THR A 458 10.03 -0.70 -13.75
C THR A 458 10.07 -1.79 -12.69
N ASN A 459 9.01 -1.92 -11.90
CA ASN A 459 8.94 -2.89 -10.81
C ASN A 459 9.04 -4.33 -11.34
N ASP A 460 8.12 -4.71 -12.22
CA ASP A 460 8.11 -6.02 -12.88
C ASP A 460 9.30 -6.14 -13.87
N LEU A 461 9.72 -5.05 -14.54
CA LEU A 461 10.91 -5.07 -15.41
C LEU A 461 12.18 -5.46 -14.65
N ILE A 462 12.41 -4.89 -13.48
CA ILE A 462 13.57 -5.23 -12.63
C ILE A 462 13.45 -6.68 -12.18
N GLN A 463 12.29 -7.07 -11.65
CA GLN A 463 12.02 -8.43 -11.17
C GLN A 463 12.32 -9.49 -12.25
N TYR A 464 11.81 -9.33 -13.47
CA TYR A 464 12.02 -10.30 -14.54
C TYR A 464 13.40 -10.19 -15.19
N THR A 465 14.03 -9.00 -15.21
CA THR A 465 15.39 -8.85 -15.75
C THR A 465 16.43 -9.51 -14.83
N LEU A 466 16.24 -9.38 -13.51
CA LEU A 466 17.16 -9.93 -12.52
C LEU A 466 16.76 -11.32 -12.04
N ALA A 467 15.56 -11.79 -12.42
CA ALA A 467 14.96 -13.03 -11.94
C ALA A 467 14.86 -13.08 -10.40
N VAL A 468 14.41 -11.97 -9.80
CA VAL A 468 14.27 -11.80 -8.35
C VAL A 468 12.84 -11.45 -8.01
N ASP A 469 12.21 -12.24 -7.14
CA ASP A 469 10.92 -11.87 -6.55
C ASP A 469 11.14 -10.90 -5.40
N ARG A 470 10.58 -9.69 -5.51
CA ARG A 470 10.69 -8.66 -4.47
C ARG A 470 9.80 -8.91 -3.26
N ILE A 471 8.86 -9.84 -3.35
CA ILE A 471 8.00 -10.27 -2.23
C ILE A 471 8.71 -11.34 -1.40
N ASP A 472 9.70 -12.04 -1.98
CA ASP A 472 10.50 -13.04 -1.28
C ASP A 472 11.66 -12.38 -0.53
N ASP A 473 11.50 -12.22 0.79
CA ASP A 473 12.49 -11.63 1.69
C ASP A 473 13.88 -12.28 1.59
N THR A 474 13.96 -13.56 1.19
CA THR A 474 15.25 -14.26 1.08
C THR A 474 16.12 -13.73 -0.06
N VAL A 475 15.49 -13.19 -1.11
CA VAL A 475 16.17 -12.68 -2.32
C VAL A 475 15.89 -11.21 -2.60
N ALA A 476 15.00 -10.55 -1.85
CA ALA A 476 14.65 -9.14 -2.04
C ALA A 476 15.86 -8.19 -2.04
N HIS A 477 16.92 -8.51 -1.31
CA HIS A 477 18.19 -7.76 -1.31
C HIS A 477 18.93 -7.76 -2.66
N LEU A 478 18.58 -8.66 -3.58
CA LEU A 478 19.10 -8.72 -4.95
C LEU A 478 18.31 -7.85 -5.93
N TYR A 479 17.17 -7.30 -5.51
CA TYR A 479 16.40 -6.35 -6.31
C TYR A 479 17.18 -5.03 -6.39
N ASP A 480 17.77 -4.76 -7.56
CA ASP A 480 18.64 -3.60 -7.77
C ASP A 480 18.16 -2.72 -8.94
N PRO A 481 17.52 -1.57 -8.66
CA PRO A 481 17.16 -0.59 -9.68
C PRO A 481 18.35 0.08 -10.39
N PHE A 482 19.56 0.04 -9.80
CA PHE A 482 20.78 0.58 -10.38
C PHE A 482 21.53 -0.42 -11.25
N HIS A 483 21.03 -1.65 -11.35
CA HIS A 483 21.70 -2.70 -12.10
C HIS A 483 21.93 -2.28 -13.56
N PRO A 484 23.15 -2.44 -14.13
CA PRO A 484 23.48 -1.95 -15.47
C PRO A 484 22.50 -2.44 -16.56
N ALA A 485 22.05 -3.70 -16.48
CA ALA A 485 21.08 -4.26 -17.43
C ALA A 485 19.71 -3.56 -17.35
N VAL A 486 19.25 -3.20 -16.16
CA VAL A 486 17.98 -2.48 -15.95
C VAL A 486 18.09 -1.08 -16.53
N LEU A 487 19.15 -0.34 -16.16
CA LEU A 487 19.39 1.01 -16.67
C LEU A 487 19.52 1.00 -18.20
N TRP A 488 20.20 0.00 -18.75
CA TRP A 488 20.30 -0.18 -20.20
C TRP A 488 18.93 -0.40 -20.82
N LEU A 489 18.10 -1.32 -20.31
CA LEU A 489 16.75 -1.58 -20.84
C LEU A 489 15.87 -0.34 -20.78
N VAL A 490 15.83 0.37 -19.65
CA VAL A 490 15.05 1.61 -19.50
C VAL A 490 15.52 2.66 -20.51
N SER A 491 16.84 2.87 -20.64
CA SER A 491 17.40 3.81 -21.61
C SER A 491 17.08 3.40 -23.06
N HIS A 492 17.15 2.09 -23.36
CA HIS A 492 16.87 1.54 -24.67
C HIS A 492 15.41 1.80 -25.07
N ILE A 493 14.47 1.54 -24.15
CA ILE A 493 13.03 1.77 -24.39
C ILE A 493 12.77 3.25 -24.67
N ILE A 494 13.29 4.14 -23.83
CA ILE A 494 13.06 5.59 -23.96
C ILE A 494 13.64 6.12 -25.27
N LEU A 495 14.88 5.76 -25.60
CA LEU A 495 15.56 6.23 -26.82
C LEU A 495 14.89 5.68 -28.08
N SER A 496 14.48 4.41 -28.08
CA SER A 496 13.78 3.79 -29.21
C SER A 496 12.41 4.43 -29.42
N ALA A 497 11.62 4.63 -28.35
CA ALA A 497 10.33 5.33 -28.42
C ALA A 497 10.47 6.77 -28.92
N LYS A 498 11.47 7.51 -28.43
CA LYS A 498 11.78 8.87 -28.88
C LYS A 498 12.12 8.93 -30.37
N ARG A 499 12.91 7.97 -30.89
CA ARG A 499 13.23 7.86 -32.32
C ARG A 499 11.99 7.56 -33.16
N ALA A 500 11.12 6.69 -32.66
CA ALA A 500 9.86 6.32 -33.31
C ALA A 500 8.75 7.38 -33.13
N LYS A 501 8.97 8.43 -32.32
CA LYS A 501 7.99 9.44 -31.93
C LYS A 501 6.75 8.86 -31.24
N VAL A 502 6.93 7.74 -30.53
CA VAL A 502 5.89 7.15 -29.69
C VAL A 502 6.04 7.71 -28.28
N PRO A 503 4.97 8.28 -27.67
CA PRO A 503 5.01 8.75 -26.29
C PRO A 503 5.38 7.60 -25.34
N VAL A 504 6.29 7.88 -24.40
CA VAL A 504 6.72 6.92 -23.38
C VAL A 504 6.66 7.58 -22.00
N SER A 505 6.11 6.84 -21.05
CA SER A 505 6.06 7.21 -19.64
C SER A 505 6.69 6.13 -18.76
N ILE A 506 6.97 6.46 -17.50
CA ILE A 506 7.31 5.46 -16.47
C ILE A 506 6.30 5.57 -15.35
N CYS A 507 5.70 4.45 -14.94
CA CYS A 507 4.73 4.40 -13.84
C CYS A 507 5.19 3.55 -12.64
N GLY A 508 6.35 2.90 -12.73
CA GLY A 508 6.96 2.20 -11.59
C GLY A 508 7.63 3.17 -10.60
N GLU A 509 8.09 2.63 -9.46
CA GLU A 509 8.62 3.43 -8.34
C GLU A 509 9.82 4.31 -8.72
N MET A 510 10.60 3.89 -9.72
CA MET A 510 11.74 4.65 -10.25
C MET A 510 11.34 6.05 -10.75
N ALA A 511 10.09 6.25 -11.19
CA ALA A 511 9.62 7.57 -11.63
C ALA A 511 9.45 8.57 -10.47
N GLY A 512 9.18 8.07 -9.26
CA GLY A 512 8.99 8.87 -8.04
C GLY A 512 10.27 9.12 -7.25
N ASP A 513 11.37 8.45 -7.61
CA ASP A 513 12.64 8.57 -6.91
C ASP A 513 13.46 9.75 -7.47
N LYS A 514 13.79 10.68 -6.56
CA LYS A 514 14.61 11.86 -6.84
C LYS A 514 15.99 11.52 -7.39
N GLN A 515 16.56 10.36 -7.04
CA GLN A 515 17.89 9.95 -7.49
C GLN A 515 17.91 9.61 -8.99
N PHE A 516 16.81 9.07 -9.52
CA PHE A 516 16.68 8.69 -10.92
C PHE A 516 16.14 9.83 -11.80
N THR A 517 15.54 10.87 -11.23
CA THR A 517 14.88 11.93 -12.00
C THR A 517 15.79 12.52 -13.09
N ARG A 518 17.00 12.97 -12.73
CA ARG A 518 17.95 13.54 -13.70
C ARG A 518 18.47 12.48 -14.68
N LEU A 519 18.59 11.22 -14.25
CA LEU A 519 19.02 10.14 -15.16
C LEU A 519 17.97 9.89 -16.24
N LEU A 520 16.69 9.77 -15.85
CA LEU A 520 15.57 9.55 -16.75
C LEU A 520 15.37 10.73 -17.71
N LEU A 521 15.52 11.97 -17.23
CA LEU A 521 15.56 13.16 -18.08
C LEU A 521 16.72 13.08 -19.09
N GLY A 522 17.90 12.64 -18.64
CA GLY A 522 19.08 12.43 -19.50
C GLY A 522 18.89 11.35 -20.55
N PHE A 523 18.07 10.33 -20.29
CA PHE A 523 17.63 9.35 -21.30
C PHE A 523 16.61 9.93 -22.28
N GLY A 524 15.96 11.04 -21.90
CA GLY A 524 14.99 11.75 -22.71
C GLY A 524 13.54 11.44 -22.35
N LEU A 525 13.27 10.94 -21.14
CA LEU A 525 11.90 10.76 -20.65
C LEU A 525 11.22 12.10 -20.44
N GLN A 526 9.99 12.24 -20.92
CA GLN A 526 9.20 13.47 -20.82
C GLN A 526 7.92 13.30 -20.02
N GLN A 527 7.52 12.06 -19.67
CA GLN A 527 6.30 11.78 -18.93
C GLN A 527 6.62 10.87 -17.74
N PHE A 528 6.34 11.36 -16.54
CA PHE A 528 6.55 10.61 -15.30
C PHE A 528 5.20 10.37 -14.64
N SER A 529 4.97 9.18 -14.10
CA SER A 529 3.79 8.84 -13.31
C SER A 529 4.22 8.21 -11.99
N MET A 530 3.81 8.80 -10.88
CA MET A 530 4.27 8.42 -9.53
C MET A 530 3.19 8.67 -8.48
N TYR A 531 3.40 8.25 -7.24
CA TYR A 531 2.46 8.57 -6.17
C TYR A 531 2.41 10.10 -5.91
N PRO A 532 1.23 10.67 -5.60
CA PRO A 532 1.06 12.12 -5.40
C PRO A 532 2.06 12.76 -4.43
N ALA A 533 2.45 12.03 -3.38
CA ALA A 533 3.40 12.50 -2.36
C ALA A 533 4.81 12.80 -2.93
N GLN A 534 5.23 12.11 -3.98
CA GLN A 534 6.56 12.24 -4.58
C GLN A 534 6.62 13.34 -5.66
N LEU A 535 5.46 13.76 -6.19
CA LEU A 535 5.36 14.61 -7.38
C LEU A 535 6.10 15.95 -7.23
N LEU A 536 5.92 16.65 -6.11
CA LEU A 536 6.56 17.95 -5.90
C LEU A 536 8.08 17.82 -5.74
N THR A 537 8.56 16.73 -5.13
CA THR A 537 9.99 16.45 -4.99
C THR A 537 10.64 16.26 -6.36
N VAL A 538 10.02 15.46 -7.22
CA VAL A 538 10.46 15.26 -8.61
C VAL A 538 10.34 16.54 -9.42
N LYS A 539 9.24 17.30 -9.28
CA LYS A 539 9.08 18.62 -9.92
C LYS A 539 10.23 19.57 -9.57
N ASN A 540 10.61 19.65 -8.30
CA ASN A 540 11.73 20.48 -7.86
C ASN A 540 13.07 20.06 -8.48
N GLN A 541 13.29 18.77 -8.71
CA GLN A 541 14.49 18.30 -9.43
C GLN A 541 14.44 18.67 -10.91
N ILE A 542 13.30 18.53 -11.57
CA ILE A 542 13.12 18.93 -12.98
C ILE A 542 13.40 20.43 -13.16
N LEU A 543 12.84 21.29 -12.30
CA LEU A 543 13.02 22.74 -12.35
C LEU A 543 14.48 23.19 -12.18
N LYS A 544 15.33 22.34 -11.61
CA LYS A 544 16.77 22.58 -11.40
C LYS A 544 17.66 21.86 -12.40
N SER A 545 17.07 21.12 -13.34
CA SER A 545 17.80 20.33 -14.32
C SER A 545 18.03 21.12 -15.59
N HIS A 546 19.23 20.99 -16.16
CA HIS A 546 19.58 21.53 -17.48
C HIS A 546 20.00 20.35 -18.37
N LEU A 547 19.17 20.00 -19.37
CA LEU A 547 19.37 18.77 -20.16
C LEU A 547 20.76 18.63 -20.80
N PRO A 548 21.35 19.69 -21.39
CA PRO A 548 22.68 19.61 -21.99
C PRO A 548 23.80 19.14 -21.05
N ASP A 549 23.69 19.39 -19.75
CA ASP A 549 24.70 19.01 -18.76
C ASP A 549 24.54 17.56 -18.28
N ILE A 550 23.29 17.10 -18.18
CA ILE A 550 22.97 15.76 -17.67
C ILE A 550 23.05 14.66 -18.73
N ILE A 551 22.76 14.95 -20.01
CA ILE A 551 22.78 13.95 -21.09
C ILE A 551 24.16 13.26 -21.22
N PRO A 552 25.30 13.98 -21.24
CA PRO A 552 26.61 13.34 -21.35
C PRO A 552 26.95 12.44 -20.14
N LEU A 553 26.48 12.80 -18.94
CA LEU A 553 26.67 12.00 -17.73
C LEU A 553 25.78 10.75 -17.75
N ALA A 554 24.51 10.87 -18.14
CA ALA A 554 23.61 9.74 -18.32
C ALA A 554 24.16 8.71 -19.32
N GLN A 555 24.76 9.16 -20.43
CA GLN A 555 25.44 8.28 -21.39
C GLN A 555 26.68 7.57 -20.81
N LYS A 556 27.39 8.20 -19.86
CA LYS A 556 28.51 7.56 -19.16
C LYS A 556 28.03 6.51 -18.17
N ILE A 557 26.90 6.75 -17.50
CA ILE A 557 26.28 5.81 -16.56
C ILE A 557 25.88 4.52 -17.28
N ILE A 558 25.23 4.60 -18.45
CA ILE A 558 24.86 3.40 -19.25
C ILE A 558 26.08 2.55 -19.63
N LYS A 559 27.25 3.17 -19.81
CA LYS A 559 28.50 2.49 -20.18
C LYS A 559 29.30 1.97 -18.98
N ALA A 560 28.85 2.24 -17.76
CA ALA A 560 29.54 1.77 -16.57
C ALA A 560 29.08 0.35 -16.22
N GLU A 561 30.03 -0.54 -15.98
CA GLU A 561 29.77 -1.94 -15.62
C GLU A 561 29.80 -2.15 -14.10
N GLN A 562 30.55 -1.32 -13.38
CA GLN A 562 30.75 -1.44 -11.94
C GLN A 562 29.69 -0.62 -11.17
N PRO A 563 28.95 -1.23 -10.22
CA PRO A 563 27.94 -0.53 -9.41
C PRO A 563 28.49 0.71 -8.69
N GLU A 564 29.69 0.62 -8.09
CA GLU A 564 30.34 1.74 -7.40
C GLU A 564 30.52 2.96 -8.30
N LYS A 565 30.88 2.72 -9.57
CA LYS A 565 31.06 3.76 -10.58
C LYS A 565 29.72 4.36 -11.01
N ILE A 566 28.66 3.55 -11.10
CA ILE A 566 27.30 4.02 -11.37
C ILE A 566 26.84 4.94 -10.25
N VAL A 567 27.00 4.53 -8.99
CA VAL A 567 26.64 5.32 -7.80
C VAL A 567 27.41 6.64 -7.78
N ALA A 568 28.73 6.61 -8.01
CA ALA A 568 29.55 7.83 -8.03
C ALA A 568 29.15 8.79 -9.16
N LEU A 569 28.83 8.27 -10.35
CA LEU A 569 28.35 9.08 -11.47
C LEU A 569 26.95 9.65 -11.22
N LEU A 570 26.07 8.91 -10.52
CA LEU A 570 24.74 9.37 -10.13
C LEU A 570 24.80 10.45 -9.05
N ALA A 571 25.69 10.31 -8.07
CA ALA A 571 25.94 11.37 -7.10
C ALA A 571 26.34 12.67 -7.83
N LYS A 572 27.32 12.56 -8.74
CA LYS A 572 27.76 13.69 -9.58
C LYS A 572 26.66 14.24 -10.51
N LEU A 573 25.72 13.41 -10.94
CA LEU A 573 24.58 13.83 -11.75
C LEU A 573 23.58 14.66 -10.92
N ASN A 574 23.47 14.37 -9.63
CA ASN A 574 22.49 14.95 -8.71
C ASN A 574 23.03 16.11 -7.86
N ASP A 575 24.36 16.26 -7.77
CA ASP A 575 25.03 17.49 -7.34
C ASP A 575 24.63 18.69 -8.23
#